data_AF-A0A7Y1VEP6-F1
#
_entry.id   AF-A0A7Y1VEP6-F1
#
_cell.length_a   1.000
_cell.length_b   1.000
_cell.length_c   1.000
_cell.angle_alpha   90.00
_cell.angle_beta   90.00
_cell.angle_gamma   90.00
#
_symmetry.space_group_name_H-M   'P 1'
#
loop_
_entity.id
_entity.type
_entity.pdbx_description
1 polymer ?
#
loop_
_entity_poly.entity_id
_entity_poly.type
_entity_poly.pdbx_seq_one_letter_code
_entity_poly.pdbx_strand_id
1 'polypeptide(L)'
;MKRHLLLLALLFAGFFASAQEDTAVKGTVINVSTSRPLENVNIVNLSQVTGTSTNSKGEFEINAQANDTLHFSYLGFKSIKVRVTNDWIKFGTSQIELTELALALEEVVVNQLKLTGYLKVDIAQVPIRSNYRYSISGLPSTGYEGGQSKPGAVSK
;
A
#
# COMPACT_ATOMS: atom_id res chain seq x y z
N MET A 1 -36.93 52.38 -33.95
CA MET A 1 -36.50 52.55 -32.55
C MET A 1 -36.70 51.28 -31.71
N LYS A 2 -37.90 50.69 -31.63
CA LYS A 2 -38.17 49.47 -30.82
C LYS A 2 -37.30 48.24 -31.17
N ARG A 3 -36.96 48.05 -32.45
CA ARG A 3 -36.09 46.95 -32.94
C ARG A 3 -34.62 47.07 -32.49
N HIS A 4 -34.09 48.30 -32.42
CA HIS A 4 -32.73 48.55 -31.94
C HIS A 4 -32.65 48.45 -30.41
N LEU A 5 -33.76 48.74 -29.72
CA LEU A 5 -33.88 48.59 -28.27
C LEU A 5 -33.85 47.12 -27.85
N LEU A 6 -34.48 46.23 -28.63
CA LEU A 6 -34.39 44.77 -28.44
C LEU A 6 -32.97 44.22 -28.66
N LEU A 7 -32.25 44.72 -29.66
CA LEU A 7 -30.85 44.34 -29.91
C LEU A 7 -29.92 44.79 -28.78
N LEU A 8 -30.14 45.99 -28.23
CA LEU A 8 -29.35 46.51 -27.12
C LEU A 8 -29.62 45.73 -25.81
N ALA A 9 -30.87 45.33 -25.56
CA ALA A 9 -31.23 44.50 -24.42
C ALA A 9 -30.62 43.08 -24.49
N LEU A 10 -30.57 42.49 -25.69
CA LEU A 10 -29.94 41.18 -25.91
C LEU A 10 -28.42 41.24 -25.69
N LEU A 11 -27.77 42.36 -26.02
CA LEU A 11 -26.34 42.58 -25.78
C LEU A 11 -26.00 42.66 -24.27
N PHE A 12 -26.90 43.20 -23.46
CA PHE A 12 -26.71 43.33 -22.01
C PHE A 12 -27.06 42.06 -21.21
N ALA A 13 -27.87 41.15 -21.78
CA ALA A 13 -28.25 39.90 -21.10
C ALA A 13 -27.05 38.96 -20.85
N GLY A 14 -25.98 39.05 -21.64
CA GLY A 14 -24.77 38.24 -21.48
C GLY A 14 -23.92 38.57 -20.25
N PHE A 15 -24.08 39.76 -19.65
CA PHE A 15 -23.31 40.17 -18.48
C PHE A 15 -23.80 39.55 -17.16
N PHE A 16 -24.98 38.93 -17.14
CA PHE A 16 -25.55 38.29 -15.94
C PHE A 16 -25.31 36.77 -15.89
N ALA A 17 -24.62 36.21 -16.88
CA ALA A 17 -24.29 34.79 -16.90
C ALA A 17 -23.00 34.52 -16.11
N SER A 18 -23.05 34.65 -14.78
CA SER A 18 -22.04 34.04 -13.91
C SER A 18 -22.34 32.55 -13.80
N ALA A 19 -21.54 31.72 -14.45
CA ALA A 19 -21.68 30.26 -14.44
C ALA A 19 -20.59 29.62 -13.56
N GLN A 20 -21.03 28.75 -12.66
CA GLN A 20 -20.26 27.81 -11.81
C GLN A 20 -19.34 28.44 -10.77
N GLU A 21 -19.86 28.53 -9.55
CA GLU A 21 -19.05 28.66 -8.33
C GLU A 21 -18.33 27.32 -8.13
N ASP A 22 -17.10 27.19 -8.65
CA ASP A 22 -16.26 26.02 -8.41
C ASP A 22 -15.94 25.96 -6.91
N THR A 23 -16.69 25.15 -6.17
CA THR A 23 -16.43 24.90 -4.75
C THR A 23 -15.22 23.98 -4.62
N ALA A 24 -14.03 24.59 -4.68
CA ALA A 24 -12.76 23.92 -4.46
C ALA A 24 -12.50 23.77 -2.96
N VAL A 25 -12.26 22.54 -2.53
CA VAL A 25 -11.82 22.21 -1.17
C VAL A 25 -10.30 22.15 -1.17
N LYS A 26 -9.69 22.91 -0.25
CA LYS A 26 -8.23 22.95 -0.05
C LYS A 26 -7.87 22.43 1.33
N GLY A 27 -6.66 21.91 1.44
CA GLY A 27 -6.15 21.39 2.69
C GLY A 27 -4.71 20.91 2.59
N THR A 28 -4.18 20.47 3.72
CA THR A 28 -2.82 19.94 3.82
C THR A 28 -2.86 18.58 4.50
N VAL A 29 -2.14 17.61 3.94
CA VAL A 29 -2.01 16.26 4.50
C VAL A 29 -0.68 16.14 5.25
N ILE A 30 -0.74 15.70 6.50
CA ILE A 30 0.44 15.48 7.34
C ILE A 30 0.45 14.07 7.93
N ASN A 31 1.64 13.62 8.31
CA ASN A 31 1.84 12.41 9.08
C ASN A 31 1.62 12.67 10.57
N VAL A 32 0.78 11.88 11.24
CA VAL A 32 0.50 11.97 12.68
C VAL A 32 1.77 11.82 13.53
N SER A 33 2.66 10.88 13.17
CA SER A 33 3.81 10.52 14.00
C SER A 33 4.96 11.53 13.92
N THR A 34 5.15 12.14 12.74
CA THR A 34 6.31 13.00 12.46
C THR A 34 5.94 14.47 12.23
N SER A 35 4.64 14.79 12.16
CA SER A 35 4.10 16.10 11.78
C SER A 35 4.66 16.64 10.47
N ARG A 36 5.18 15.77 9.60
CA ARG A 36 5.72 16.14 8.29
C ARG A 36 4.63 16.14 7.23
N PRO A 37 4.66 17.08 6.28
CA PRO A 37 3.75 17.04 5.13
C PRO A 37 3.98 15.79 4.29
N LEU A 38 2.90 15.24 3.75
CA LEU A 38 2.92 14.06 2.90
C LEU A 38 2.66 14.45 1.43
N GLU A 39 3.66 14.25 0.59
CA GLU A 39 3.58 14.44 -0.86
C GLU A 39 3.00 13.19 -1.56
N ASN A 40 2.38 13.36 -2.73
CA ASN A 40 1.83 12.28 -3.56
C ASN A 40 0.77 11.40 -2.86
N VAL A 41 0.05 11.94 -1.89
CA VAL A 41 -1.14 11.29 -1.31
C VAL A 41 -2.24 11.30 -2.35
N ASN A 42 -2.82 10.13 -2.64
CA ASN A 42 -3.92 10.00 -3.58
C ASN A 42 -5.25 10.32 -2.89
N ILE A 43 -5.96 11.30 -3.44
CA ILE A 43 -7.20 11.84 -2.91
C ILE A 43 -8.29 11.67 -3.95
N VAL A 44 -9.35 10.96 -3.60
CA VAL A 44 -10.46 10.68 -4.52
C VAL A 44 -11.78 11.11 -3.89
N ASN A 45 -12.54 11.93 -4.59
CA ASN A 45 -13.94 12.18 -4.26
C ASN A 45 -14.77 10.98 -4.71
N LEU A 46 -15.36 10.25 -3.75
CA LEU A 46 -16.16 9.06 -4.04
C LEU A 46 -17.52 9.39 -4.67
N SER A 47 -18.04 10.59 -4.48
CA SER A 47 -19.32 11.02 -5.06
C SER A 47 -19.17 11.47 -6.51
N GLN A 48 -18.17 12.32 -6.78
CA GLN A 48 -17.98 12.96 -8.08
C GLN A 48 -16.99 12.19 -8.98
N VAL A 49 -16.32 11.16 -8.45
CA VAL A 49 -15.33 10.34 -9.17
C VAL A 49 -14.17 11.19 -9.73
N THR A 50 -13.88 12.30 -9.06
CA THR A 50 -12.73 13.18 -9.35
C THR A 50 -11.60 12.84 -8.39
N GLY A 51 -10.35 12.99 -8.85
CA GLY A 51 -9.17 12.70 -8.05
C GLY A 51 -8.09 13.77 -8.18
N THR A 52 -7.29 13.92 -7.14
CA THR A 52 -6.13 14.81 -7.10
C THR A 52 -5.02 14.16 -6.27
N SER A 53 -3.83 14.76 -6.29
CA SER A 53 -2.70 14.35 -5.46
C SER A 53 -2.12 15.54 -4.69
N THR A 54 -1.50 15.28 -3.54
CA THR A 54 -0.80 16.34 -2.80
C THR A 54 0.51 16.76 -3.46
N ASN A 55 0.88 18.04 -3.32
CA ASN A 55 2.15 18.60 -3.77
C ASN A 55 3.29 18.34 -2.76
N SER A 56 4.49 18.86 -3.03
CA SER A 56 5.69 18.71 -2.17
C SER A 56 5.56 19.33 -0.77
N LYS A 57 4.58 20.22 -0.56
CA LYS A 57 4.23 20.78 0.75
C LYS A 57 3.07 20.03 1.42
N GLY A 58 2.58 18.95 0.81
CA GLY A 58 1.43 18.19 1.29
C GLY A 58 0.09 18.87 1.04
N GLU A 59 0.04 19.96 0.29
CA GLU A 59 -1.19 20.69 0.00
C GLU A 59 -1.94 20.05 -1.18
N PHE A 60 -3.26 20.10 -1.15
CA PHE A 60 -4.12 19.63 -2.23
C PHE A 60 -5.28 20.58 -2.49
N GLU A 61 -5.82 20.50 -3.71
CA GLU A 61 -7.03 21.19 -4.14
C GLU A 61 -7.88 20.23 -4.97
N ILE A 62 -9.15 20.09 -4.59
CA ILE A 62 -10.12 19.22 -5.28
C ILE A 62 -11.50 19.87 -5.30
N ASN A 63 -12.18 19.80 -6.43
CA ASN A 63 -13.58 20.22 -6.53
C ASN A 63 -14.47 19.19 -5.81
N ALA A 64 -15.23 19.66 -4.82
CA ALA A 64 -16.13 18.81 -4.04
C ALA A 64 -17.30 19.64 -3.49
N GLN A 65 -18.44 18.99 -3.31
CA GLN A 65 -19.62 19.61 -2.73
C GLN A 65 -19.79 19.25 -1.25
N ALA A 66 -20.62 20.02 -0.55
CA ALA A 66 -20.96 19.70 0.83
C ALA A 66 -21.60 18.31 0.91
N ASN A 67 -21.21 17.52 1.92
CA ASN A 67 -21.55 16.11 2.13
C ASN A 67 -20.88 15.08 1.21
N ASP A 68 -19.99 15.49 0.32
CA ASP A 68 -19.16 14.53 -0.42
C ASP A 68 -18.17 13.81 0.51
N THR A 69 -17.77 12.60 0.12
CA THR A 69 -16.77 11.83 0.87
C THR A 69 -15.46 11.78 0.10
N LEU A 70 -14.43 12.38 0.68
CA LEU A 70 -13.06 12.31 0.17
C LEU A 70 -12.34 11.10 0.78
N HIS A 71 -11.74 10.29 -0.07
CA HIS A 71 -10.94 9.15 0.32
C HIS A 71 -9.45 9.48 0.15
N PHE A 72 -8.71 9.37 1.24
CA PHE A 72 -7.27 9.62 1.27
C PHE A 72 -6.53 8.28 1.36
N SER A 73 -5.59 8.07 0.46
CA SER A 73 -4.81 6.83 0.35
C SER A 73 -3.34 7.15 0.07
N TYR A 74 -2.45 6.47 0.79
CA TYR A 74 -1.01 6.64 0.63
C TYR A 74 -0.28 5.36 1.02
N LEU A 75 0.83 5.06 0.35
CA LEU A 75 1.54 3.80 0.53
C LEU A 75 2.18 3.73 1.92
N GLY A 76 1.89 2.66 2.66
CA GLY A 76 2.38 2.49 4.03
C GLY A 76 1.60 3.30 5.08
N PHE A 77 0.44 3.87 4.72
CA PHE A 77 -0.44 4.60 5.62
C PHE A 77 -1.85 4.04 5.63
N LYS A 78 -2.55 4.19 6.75
CA LYS A 78 -3.94 3.80 6.90
C LYS A 78 -4.82 4.77 6.13
N SER A 79 -5.58 4.26 5.16
CA SER A 79 -6.50 5.08 4.37
C SER A 79 -7.68 5.55 5.23
N ILE A 80 -8.13 6.78 5.01
CA ILE A 80 -9.25 7.38 5.74
C ILE A 80 -10.30 7.92 4.77
N LYS A 81 -11.51 8.12 5.27
CA LYS A 81 -12.62 8.74 4.54
C LYS A 81 -13.12 9.92 5.35
N VAL A 82 -13.14 11.09 4.75
CA VAL A 82 -13.52 12.35 5.41
C VAL A 82 -14.66 12.97 4.62
N ARG A 83 -15.73 13.35 5.32
CA ARG A 83 -16.87 14.03 4.70
C ARG A 83 -16.62 15.53 4.63
N VAL A 84 -16.89 16.13 3.47
CA VAL A 84 -16.79 17.57 3.25
C VAL A 84 -17.92 18.27 3.99
N THR A 85 -17.57 19.21 4.87
CA THR A 85 -18.54 20.04 5.60
C THR A 85 -18.67 21.40 4.92
N ASN A 86 -19.81 22.06 5.15
CA ASN A 86 -20.03 23.43 4.66
C ASN A 86 -18.97 24.41 5.18
N ASP A 87 -18.49 24.22 6.40
CA ASP A 87 -17.47 25.06 7.01
C ASP A 87 -16.12 24.87 6.31
N TRP A 88 -15.80 23.64 5.89
CA TRP A 88 -14.57 23.39 5.15
C TRP A 88 -14.56 24.11 3.80
N ILE A 89 -15.70 24.14 3.08
CA ILE A 89 -15.82 24.89 1.83
C ILE A 89 -15.68 26.41 2.06
N LYS A 90 -16.26 26.93 3.16
CA LYS A 90 -16.25 28.37 3.46
C LYS A 90 -14.91 28.90 3.98
N PHE A 91 -14.23 28.12 4.81
CA PHE A 91 -12.98 28.55 5.48
C PHE A 91 -11.72 28.00 4.82
N GLY A 92 -11.84 27.00 3.93
CA GLY A 92 -10.83 26.64 2.94
C GLY A 92 -9.55 25.97 3.44
N THR A 93 -9.32 25.86 4.75
CA THR A 93 -8.11 25.25 5.30
C THR A 93 -8.44 24.19 6.34
N SER A 94 -8.28 22.92 5.94
CA SER A 94 -8.32 21.78 6.85
C SER A 94 -7.01 21.01 6.79
N GLN A 95 -6.55 20.59 7.96
CA GLN A 95 -5.39 19.73 8.11
C GLN A 95 -5.87 18.28 8.26
N ILE A 96 -5.39 17.42 7.38
CA ILE A 96 -5.75 16.01 7.35
C ILE A 96 -4.56 15.20 7.82
N GLU A 97 -4.80 14.33 8.79
CA GLU A 97 -3.79 13.54 9.46
C GLU A 97 -3.86 12.07 9.03
N LEU A 98 -2.76 11.54 8.51
CA LEU A 98 -2.63 10.11 8.17
C LEU A 98 -1.72 9.40 9.17
N THR A 99 -2.16 8.23 9.60
CA THR A 99 -1.40 7.35 10.48
C THR A 99 -0.64 6.32 9.65
N GLU A 100 0.63 6.07 10.00
CA GLU A 100 1.42 5.00 9.41
C GLU A 100 0.78 3.63 9.68
N LEU A 101 0.78 2.78 8.66
CA LEU A 101 0.26 1.43 8.72
C LEU A 101 1.39 0.48 9.14
N ALA A 102 1.51 0.22 10.44
CA ALA A 102 2.44 -0.78 10.95
C ALA A 102 1.84 -2.19 10.75
N LEU A 103 2.18 -2.84 9.63
CA LEU A 103 1.89 -4.25 9.43
C LEU A 103 2.92 -5.08 10.17
N ALA A 104 2.50 -5.71 11.28
CA ALA A 104 3.24 -6.84 11.81
C ALA A 104 3.03 -8.03 10.85
N LEU A 105 4.11 -8.51 10.25
CA LEU A 105 4.06 -9.75 9.47
C LEU A 105 3.94 -10.93 10.44
N GLU A 106 3.16 -11.94 10.04
CA GLU A 106 3.15 -13.21 10.76
C GLU A 106 4.49 -13.93 10.57
N GLU A 107 5.00 -14.52 11.64
CA GLU A 107 6.21 -15.34 11.57
C GLU A 107 5.93 -16.58 10.72
N VAL A 108 6.68 -16.72 9.62
CA VAL A 108 6.63 -17.93 8.77
C VAL A 108 7.71 -18.88 9.24
N VAL A 109 7.33 -19.93 9.96
CA VAL A 109 8.23 -21.03 10.32
C VAL A 109 8.44 -21.92 9.09
N VAL A 110 9.57 -21.76 8.42
CA VAL A 110 9.94 -22.61 7.28
C VAL A 110 10.54 -23.92 7.78
N ASN A 111 9.72 -24.97 7.86
CA ASN A 111 10.23 -26.31 8.13
C ASN A 111 10.79 -26.92 6.86
N GLN A 112 12.04 -27.38 6.90
CA GLN A 112 12.69 -28.09 5.79
C GLN A 112 11.97 -29.42 5.46
N LEU A 113 11.28 -30.00 6.44
CA LEU A 113 10.51 -31.24 6.32
C LEU A 113 9.07 -30.99 6.72
N LYS A 114 8.13 -31.37 5.86
CA LYS A 114 6.69 -31.38 6.16
C LYS A 114 6.34 -32.76 6.71
N LEU A 115 6.60 -32.95 8.00
CA LEU A 115 6.29 -34.20 8.70
C LEU A 115 4.77 -34.42 8.72
N THR A 116 4.34 -35.55 8.18
CA THR A 116 2.93 -35.96 8.09
C THR A 116 2.42 -36.60 9.39
N GLY A 117 3.34 -36.95 10.30
CA GLY A 117 3.03 -37.67 11.53
C GLY A 117 3.02 -39.19 11.35
N TYR A 118 3.16 -39.67 10.11
CA TYR A 118 3.33 -41.08 9.80
C TYR A 118 4.81 -41.37 9.53
N LEU A 119 5.47 -42.00 10.50
CA LEU A 119 6.90 -42.30 10.46
C LEU A 119 7.35 -42.97 9.14
N LYS A 120 6.52 -43.86 8.59
CA LYS A 120 6.81 -44.56 7.33
C LYS A 120 6.95 -43.61 6.13
N VAL A 121 6.14 -42.56 6.08
CA VAL A 121 6.14 -41.57 4.99
C VAL A 121 7.23 -40.53 5.22
N ASP A 122 7.41 -40.12 6.49
CA ASP A 122 8.35 -39.06 6.87
C ASP A 122 9.81 -39.49 6.74
N ILE A 123 10.14 -40.77 7.02
CA ILE A 123 11.49 -41.31 6.85
C ILE A 123 11.99 -41.18 5.40
N ALA A 124 11.10 -41.28 4.42
CA ALA A 124 11.48 -41.17 3.01
C ALA A 124 11.97 -39.76 2.63
N GLN A 125 11.60 -38.74 3.40
CA GLN A 125 12.03 -37.37 3.19
C GLN A 125 13.41 -37.08 3.82
N VAL A 126 13.89 -37.95 4.71
CA VAL A 126 15.19 -37.77 5.37
C VAL A 126 16.32 -38.23 4.45
N PRO A 127 17.32 -37.40 4.15
CA PRO A 127 18.44 -37.80 3.31
C PRO A 127 19.23 -38.93 3.97
N ILE A 128 19.28 -40.09 3.33
CA ILE A 128 20.05 -41.24 3.82
C ILE A 128 21.54 -40.97 3.59
N ARG A 129 22.28 -40.69 4.67
CA ARG A 129 23.74 -40.66 4.63
C ARG A 129 24.28 -42.06 4.84
N SER A 130 24.67 -42.72 3.75
CA SER A 130 25.41 -43.99 3.81
C SER A 130 26.88 -43.69 4.14
N ASN A 131 27.24 -43.70 5.42
CA ASN A 131 28.65 -43.56 5.81
C ASN A 131 29.38 -44.86 5.49
N TYR A 132 30.53 -44.76 4.81
CA TYR A 132 31.31 -45.94 4.43
C TYR A 132 32.07 -46.45 5.66
N ARG A 133 31.84 -47.71 6.03
CA ARG A 133 32.52 -48.36 7.15
C ARG A 133 33.58 -49.31 6.62
N TYR A 134 34.81 -49.16 7.08
CA TYR A 134 35.89 -50.11 6.79
C TYR A 134 35.80 -51.29 7.76
N SER A 135 35.79 -52.51 7.23
CA SER A 135 35.95 -53.72 8.03
C SER A 135 37.43 -54.08 8.12
N ILE A 136 37.95 -54.29 9.34
CA ILE A 136 39.29 -54.83 9.55
C ILE A 136 39.16 -56.34 9.79
N SER A 137 39.88 -57.13 9.01
CA SER A 137 39.88 -58.59 9.13
C SER A 137 40.40 -59.01 10.51
N GLY A 138 39.68 -59.88 11.20
CA GLY A 138 40.06 -60.42 12.52
C GLY A 138 39.49 -59.68 13.73
N LEU A 139 38.76 -58.57 13.54
CA LEU A 139 38.04 -57.89 14.63
C LEU A 139 36.53 -58.22 14.59
N PRO A 140 35.92 -58.64 15.72
CA PRO A 140 34.62 -59.30 15.68
C PRO A 140 33.41 -58.42 15.36
N SER A 141 33.44 -57.08 15.45
CA SER A 141 32.21 -56.30 15.13
C SER A 141 32.29 -54.77 14.99
N THR A 142 33.43 -54.09 15.11
CA THR A 142 33.47 -52.62 15.02
C THR A 142 34.13 -52.14 13.73
N GLY A 143 33.32 -51.95 12.68
CA GLY A 143 33.76 -51.27 11.47
C GLY A 143 34.10 -49.81 11.76
N TYR A 144 35.24 -49.33 11.27
CA TYR A 144 35.68 -47.94 11.47
C TYR A 144 34.98 -47.03 10.46
N GLU A 145 34.42 -45.91 10.90
CA GLU A 145 33.79 -44.95 10.00
C GLU A 145 34.88 -44.18 9.25
N GLY A 146 35.00 -44.44 7.95
CA GLY A 146 35.76 -43.58 7.07
C GLY A 146 35.06 -42.23 7.04
N GLY A 147 35.80 -41.13 7.22
CA GLY A 147 35.24 -39.79 7.03
C GLY A 147 34.59 -39.61 5.64
N GLN A 148 34.15 -38.39 5.31
CA GLN A 148 33.27 -38.15 4.17
C GLN A 148 33.80 -38.54 2.77
N SER A 149 35.04 -39.00 2.65
CA SER A 149 35.65 -39.45 1.39
C SER A 149 35.34 -40.93 1.11
N LYS A 150 34.50 -41.18 0.11
CA LYS A 150 34.22 -42.52 -0.44
C LYS A 150 35.31 -42.92 -1.47
N PRO A 151 35.81 -44.17 -1.47
CA PRO A 151 36.71 -44.63 -2.52
C PRO A 151 36.00 -44.60 -3.89
N GLY A 152 36.53 -43.84 -4.84
CA GLY A 152 35.93 -43.67 -6.18
C GLY A 152 35.16 -42.34 -6.40
N ALA A 153 35.09 -41.46 -5.39
CA ALA A 153 34.67 -40.08 -5.62
C ALA A 153 35.79 -39.34 -6.37
N VAL A 154 35.68 -39.28 -7.69
CA VAL A 154 36.52 -38.40 -8.52
C VAL A 154 36.27 -36.97 -8.04
N SER A 155 37.25 -36.34 -7.41
CA SER A 155 37.19 -34.88 -7.21
C SER A 155 37.30 -34.24 -8.58
N LYS A 156 36.22 -33.64 -9.05
CA LYS A 156 36.28 -32.68 -10.15
C LYS A 156 36.73 -31.33 -9.61
#